data_AF-A0A924S9U5-F1
#
_entry.id   AF-A0A924S9U5-F1
#
_cell.length_a   1.000
_cell.length_b   1.000
_cell.length_c   1.000
_cell.angle_alpha   90.00
_cell.angle_beta   90.00
_cell.angle_gamma   90.00
#
_symmetry.space_group_name_H-M   'P 1'
#
loop_
_entity.id
_entity.type
_entity.pdbx_description
1 polymer ?
#
loop_
_entity_poly.entity_id
_entity_poly.type
_entity_poly.pdbx_seq_one_letter_code
_entity_poly.pdbx_strand_id
1 'polypeptide(L)'
;YQRPPLSKGWLKGEVDAEGLQLKPSSWYEEAGVSLRLGGVVIGFNRGAKTVTLASGEHLPYDYLILATGARARALPIPGADLAGVLSLRTAADAEALKGALGPGKRLAVVGGGYVGLEAAASARALGSHVMIIEREPRVLARVACETLSNFFQDYHRARGVAFELNAGVEAFEGGPLGDRRGHITGVRLADGRVVACDAALVGVGAHPNVELAQDAGLECTGGIVVDLESRTSDPFVFAIGDVTHRPLPLYDRQFRLESVPNALEQAKQAAAAITGRAMPPHEIPWFWSDQYDLKLQIAGLPFDADTQIVRGDVSGAKFAVFHLKGDLVQAVEAVNAPPEFMAGKQLIAKRTPVSLEKLANSTISMKEVAA
;
A
#
# COMPACT_ATOMS: atom_id res chain seq x y z
N TYR A 1 -8.12 5.30 -12.16
CA TYR A 1 -6.74 5.21 -12.67
C TYR A 1 -5.93 4.25 -11.78
N GLN A 2 -4.78 3.78 -12.26
CA GLN A 2 -3.84 2.93 -11.53
C GLN A 2 -3.10 3.76 -10.47
N ARG A 3 -3.13 3.31 -9.21
CA ARG A 3 -2.40 3.98 -8.12
C ARG A 3 -0.90 3.63 -8.05
N PRO A 4 -0.43 2.40 -8.32
CA PRO A 4 0.99 2.05 -8.19
C PRO A 4 1.98 2.94 -8.95
N PRO A 5 1.66 3.47 -10.15
CA PRO A 5 2.58 4.37 -10.84
C PRO A 5 2.79 5.74 -10.17
N LEU A 6 1.90 6.17 -9.26
CA LEU A 6 1.91 7.51 -8.65
C LEU A 6 3.15 7.79 -7.78
N SER A 7 3.82 6.77 -7.25
CA SER A 7 5.09 6.87 -6.51
C SER A 7 6.32 6.54 -7.39
N LYS A 8 6.10 6.18 -8.65
CA LYS A 8 7.09 5.58 -9.56
C LYS A 8 7.17 6.36 -10.89
N GLY A 9 6.75 5.73 -11.99
CA GLY A 9 6.85 6.27 -13.34
C GLY A 9 6.14 7.61 -13.53
N TRP A 10 5.03 7.86 -12.81
CA TRP A 10 4.33 9.16 -12.88
C TRP A 10 5.19 10.32 -12.36
N LEU A 11 5.80 10.14 -11.18
CA LEU A 11 6.68 11.16 -10.59
C LEU A 11 7.87 11.44 -11.51
N LYS A 12 8.42 10.39 -12.13
CA LYS A 12 9.55 10.50 -13.07
C LYS A 12 9.15 11.00 -14.46
N GLY A 13 7.86 11.17 -14.74
CA GLY A 13 7.36 11.58 -16.06
C GLY A 13 7.45 10.49 -17.14
N GLU A 14 7.62 9.23 -16.75
CA GLU A 14 7.68 8.05 -17.63
C GLU A 14 6.28 7.51 -17.99
N VAL A 15 5.26 7.88 -17.21
CA VAL A 15 3.87 7.49 -17.41
C VAL A 15 3.02 8.75 -17.52
N ASP A 16 2.19 8.82 -18.55
CA ASP A 16 1.26 9.91 -18.80
C ASP A 16 -0.17 9.58 -18.33
N ALA A 17 -1.10 10.53 -18.53
CA ALA A 17 -2.47 10.40 -18.03
C ALA A 17 -3.23 9.24 -18.67
N GLU A 18 -2.89 8.88 -19.91
CA GLU A 18 -3.47 7.74 -20.63
C GLU A 18 -2.95 6.43 -20.04
N GLY A 19 -1.64 6.32 -19.82
CA GLY A 19 -1.00 5.16 -19.18
C GLY A 19 -1.46 4.91 -17.74
N LEU A 20 -2.01 5.94 -17.07
CA LEU A 20 -2.64 5.79 -15.76
C LEU A 20 -4.06 5.21 -15.81
N GLN A 21 -4.76 5.20 -16.93
CA GLN A 21 -6.16 4.78 -16.96
C GLN A 21 -6.30 3.28 -16.58
N LEU A 22 -7.40 2.93 -15.90
CA LEU A 22 -7.72 1.51 -15.63
C LEU A 22 -8.28 0.84 -16.88
N LYS A 23 -9.08 1.60 -17.62
CA LYS A 23 -9.69 1.29 -18.92
C LYS A 23 -9.81 2.61 -19.69
N PRO A 24 -9.70 2.57 -21.03
CA PRO A 24 -10.03 3.73 -21.88
C PRO A 24 -11.44 4.24 -21.61
N SER A 25 -11.69 5.53 -21.81
CA SER A 25 -13.01 6.12 -21.57
C SER A 25 -14.14 5.46 -22.38
N SER A 26 -13.89 5.07 -23.64
CA SER A 26 -14.89 4.42 -24.50
C SER A 26 -15.36 3.08 -23.95
N TRP A 27 -14.49 2.36 -23.24
CA TRP A 27 -14.78 1.03 -22.71
C TRP A 27 -15.98 1.04 -21.74
N TYR A 28 -16.15 2.10 -20.94
CA TYR A 28 -17.25 2.16 -19.97
C TYR A 28 -18.61 2.22 -20.67
N GLU A 29 -18.73 3.02 -21.73
CA GLU A 29 -19.95 3.11 -22.52
C GLU A 29 -20.23 1.81 -23.26
N GLU A 30 -19.23 1.24 -23.94
CA GLU A 30 -19.32 -0.06 -24.63
C GLU A 30 -19.72 -1.21 -23.69
N ALA A 31 -19.27 -1.15 -22.42
CA ALA A 31 -19.60 -2.14 -21.39
C ALA A 31 -20.92 -1.84 -20.66
N GLY A 32 -21.64 -0.77 -21.01
CA GLY A 32 -22.89 -0.37 -20.33
C GLY A 32 -22.69 0.13 -18.90
N VAL A 33 -21.49 0.61 -18.56
CA VAL A 33 -21.15 1.12 -17.23
C VAL A 33 -21.39 2.63 -17.19
N SER A 34 -22.40 3.06 -16.41
CA SER A 34 -22.63 4.47 -16.12
C SER A 34 -21.59 5.01 -15.13
N LEU A 35 -20.65 5.82 -15.61
CA LEU A 35 -19.59 6.42 -14.79
C LEU A 35 -19.95 7.86 -14.37
N ARG A 36 -20.21 8.07 -13.07
CA ARG A 36 -20.46 9.41 -12.50
C ARG A 36 -19.25 9.89 -11.70
N LEU A 37 -18.36 10.65 -12.32
CA LEU A 37 -17.23 11.29 -11.64
C LEU A 37 -17.69 12.55 -10.89
N GLY A 38 -17.05 12.88 -9.77
CA GLY A 38 -17.43 14.02 -8.93
C GLY A 38 -18.73 13.85 -8.13
N GLY A 39 -19.45 12.73 -8.32
CA GLY A 39 -20.63 12.38 -7.52
C GLY A 39 -20.22 11.85 -6.14
N VAL A 40 -20.13 12.74 -5.15
CA VAL A 40 -19.80 12.35 -3.77
C VAL A 40 -21.03 11.73 -3.10
N VAL A 41 -20.92 10.46 -2.69
CA VAL A 41 -21.90 9.80 -1.84
C VAL A 41 -21.71 10.27 -0.40
N ILE A 42 -22.78 10.73 0.25
CA ILE A 42 -22.75 11.22 1.64
C ILE A 42 -23.52 10.33 2.61
N GLY A 43 -24.25 9.34 2.10
CA GLY A 43 -24.98 8.38 2.92
C GLY A 43 -25.75 7.38 2.07
N PHE A 44 -26.25 6.32 2.69
CA PHE A 44 -27.19 5.39 2.05
C PHE A 44 -28.17 4.83 3.09
N ASN A 45 -29.36 4.45 2.64
CA ASN A 45 -30.40 3.85 3.45
C ASN A 45 -30.60 2.39 3.04
N ARG A 46 -30.32 1.48 3.96
CA ARG A 46 -30.40 0.02 3.75
C ARG A 46 -31.82 -0.48 3.52
N GLY A 47 -32.78 0.05 4.29
CA GLY A 47 -34.18 -0.36 4.22
C GLY A 47 -34.87 0.12 2.94
N ALA A 48 -34.63 1.37 2.56
CA ALA A 48 -35.14 1.94 1.31
C ALA A 48 -34.32 1.56 0.07
N LYS A 49 -33.13 0.96 0.28
CA LYS A 49 -32.12 0.67 -0.74
C LYS A 49 -31.81 1.87 -1.65
N THR A 50 -31.44 2.99 -1.03
CA THR A 50 -31.07 4.22 -1.74
C THR A 50 -29.73 4.77 -1.29
N VAL A 51 -28.99 5.37 -2.23
CA VAL A 51 -27.76 6.14 -1.99
C VAL A 51 -28.09 7.62 -2.12
N THR A 52 -27.51 8.45 -1.25
CA THR A 52 -27.70 9.91 -1.26
C THR A 52 -26.40 10.58 -1.69
N LEU A 53 -26.48 11.40 -2.74
CA LEU A 53 -25.36 12.21 -3.21
C LEU A 53 -25.33 13.57 -2.49
N ALA A 54 -24.15 14.19 -2.45
CA ALA A 54 -23.98 15.54 -1.90
C ALA A 54 -24.82 16.61 -2.62
N SER A 55 -25.25 16.34 -3.86
CA SER A 55 -26.19 17.17 -4.61
C SER A 55 -27.63 17.11 -4.08
N GLY A 56 -27.94 16.16 -3.18
CA GLY A 56 -29.29 15.85 -2.73
C GLY A 56 -30.02 14.81 -3.59
N GLU A 57 -29.42 14.35 -4.69
CA GLU A 57 -29.99 13.27 -5.52
C GLU A 57 -30.01 11.93 -4.75
N HIS A 58 -31.11 11.19 -4.89
CA HIS A 58 -31.24 9.83 -4.37
C HIS A 58 -31.24 8.80 -5.50
N LEU A 59 -30.39 7.79 -5.38
CA LEU A 59 -30.24 6.72 -6.36
C LEU A 59 -30.68 5.38 -5.76
N PRO A 60 -31.67 4.68 -6.35
CA PRO A 60 -32.05 3.35 -5.90
C PRO A 60 -30.98 2.31 -6.28
N TYR A 61 -30.89 1.22 -5.51
CA TYR A 61 -30.03 0.08 -5.83
C TYR A 61 -30.70 -1.25 -5.51
N ASP A 62 -30.38 -2.30 -6.26
CA ASP A 62 -30.66 -3.69 -5.87
C ASP A 62 -29.53 -4.26 -5.01
N TYR A 63 -28.30 -3.94 -5.42
CA TYR A 63 -27.04 -4.25 -4.74
C TYR A 63 -26.15 -3.02 -4.67
N LEU A 64 -25.44 -2.85 -3.55
CA LEU A 64 -24.48 -1.76 -3.33
C LEU A 64 -23.08 -2.32 -3.07
N ILE A 65 -22.05 -1.77 -3.69
CA ILE A 65 -20.64 -2.11 -3.42
C ILE A 65 -19.91 -0.88 -2.88
N LEU A 66 -19.42 -0.97 -1.64
CA LEU A 66 -18.57 0.03 -1.00
C LEU A 66 -17.11 -0.23 -1.37
N ALA A 67 -16.62 0.48 -2.39
CA ALA A 67 -15.23 0.46 -2.85
C ALA A 67 -14.48 1.77 -2.50
N THR A 68 -14.77 2.34 -1.33
CA THR A 68 -14.27 3.66 -0.88
C THR A 68 -12.77 3.67 -0.57
N GLY A 69 -12.15 2.49 -0.45
CA GLY A 69 -10.73 2.32 -0.20
C GLY A 69 -10.27 2.98 1.10
N ALA A 70 -9.03 3.47 1.09
CA ALA A 70 -8.43 4.20 2.19
C ALA A 70 -7.92 5.59 1.76
N ARG A 71 -7.77 6.50 2.73
CA ARG A 71 -7.09 7.79 2.61
C ARG A 71 -5.72 7.73 3.29
N ALA A 72 -4.81 8.63 2.89
CA ALA A 72 -3.53 8.78 3.60
C ALA A 72 -3.81 9.17 5.06
N ARG A 73 -3.10 8.55 6.01
CA ARG A 73 -3.24 8.88 7.42
C ARG A 73 -2.65 10.27 7.66
N ALA A 74 -3.48 11.18 8.17
CA ALA A 74 -3.01 12.49 8.60
C ALA A 74 -2.07 12.38 9.79
N LEU A 75 -1.12 13.32 9.89
CA LEU A 75 -0.27 13.52 11.05
C LEU A 75 -0.66 14.87 11.69
N PRO A 76 -1.63 14.89 12.64
CA PRO A 76 -2.22 16.12 13.16
C PRO A 76 -1.32 16.79 14.20
N ILE A 77 -0.19 17.30 13.74
CA ILE A 77 0.80 18.02 14.55
C ILE A 77 0.90 19.48 14.09
N PRO A 78 1.44 20.41 14.91
CA PRO A 78 1.60 21.80 14.51
C PRO A 78 2.28 21.96 13.15
N GLY A 79 1.73 22.81 12.28
CA GLY A 79 2.25 23.07 10.94
C GLY A 79 1.85 22.04 9.86
N ALA A 80 1.02 21.05 10.18
CA ALA A 80 0.56 20.05 9.20
C ALA A 80 -0.25 20.63 8.02
N ASP A 81 -0.74 21.86 8.14
CA ASP A 81 -1.48 22.59 7.10
C ASP A 81 -0.62 23.59 6.31
N LEU A 82 0.69 23.64 6.57
CA LEU A 82 1.63 24.47 5.81
C LEU A 82 1.70 24.02 4.34
N ALA A 83 1.90 24.97 3.44
CA ALA A 83 2.21 24.65 2.06
C ALA A 83 3.50 23.81 1.98
N GLY A 84 3.51 22.79 1.12
CA GLY A 84 4.64 21.85 0.99
C GLY A 84 4.62 20.68 1.99
N VAL A 85 3.67 20.61 2.93
CA VAL A 85 3.35 19.37 3.65
C VAL A 85 2.36 18.57 2.80
N LEU A 86 2.83 17.46 2.25
CA LEU A 86 2.15 16.70 1.21
C LEU A 86 1.82 15.28 1.70
N SER A 87 0.79 14.69 1.10
CA SER A 87 0.53 13.25 1.13
C SER A 87 0.75 12.64 -0.25
N LEU A 88 0.64 11.32 -0.39
CA LEU A 88 0.63 10.66 -1.70
C LEU A 88 -0.43 9.54 -1.75
N ARG A 89 -1.60 9.86 -2.28
CA ARG A 89 -2.69 8.89 -2.51
C ARG A 89 -3.45 9.15 -3.80
N THR A 90 -3.63 10.42 -4.17
CA THR A 90 -4.35 10.86 -5.36
C THR A 90 -3.41 11.26 -6.50
N ALA A 91 -3.93 11.39 -7.72
CA ALA A 91 -3.15 11.94 -8.84
C ALA A 91 -2.78 13.41 -8.59
N ALA A 92 -3.66 14.18 -7.94
CA ALA A 92 -3.37 15.56 -7.54
C ALA A 92 -2.24 15.63 -6.51
N ASP A 93 -2.21 14.70 -5.55
CA ASP A 93 -1.12 14.57 -4.58
C ASP A 93 0.21 14.29 -5.30
N ALA A 94 0.18 13.39 -6.29
CA ALA A 94 1.37 13.02 -7.06
C ALA A 94 1.90 14.19 -7.91
N GLU A 95 1.01 14.99 -8.49
CA GLU A 95 1.39 16.23 -9.20
C GLU A 95 1.96 17.29 -8.26
N ALA A 96 1.33 17.49 -7.09
CA ALA A 96 1.86 18.40 -6.08
C ALA A 96 3.25 17.97 -5.59
N LEU A 97 3.45 16.67 -5.36
CA LEU A 97 4.75 16.12 -5.01
C LEU A 97 5.75 16.32 -6.14
N LYS A 98 5.40 15.97 -7.38
CA LYS A 98 6.27 16.14 -8.55
C LYS A 98 6.75 17.58 -8.71
N GLY A 99 5.88 18.56 -8.53
CA GLY A 99 6.23 19.99 -8.58
C GLY A 99 7.17 20.46 -7.46
N ALA A 100 7.28 19.70 -6.37
CA ALA A 100 8.18 19.99 -5.25
C ALA A 100 9.57 19.32 -5.37
N LEU A 101 9.77 18.46 -6.38
CA LEU A 101 11.01 17.72 -6.59
C LEU A 101 11.89 18.37 -7.67
N GLY A 102 13.20 18.16 -7.57
CA GLY A 102 14.15 18.57 -8.60
C GLY A 102 15.55 18.85 -8.05
N PRO A 103 16.51 19.23 -8.92
CA PRO A 103 17.87 19.58 -8.51
C PRO A 103 17.89 20.67 -7.44
N GLY A 104 18.64 20.43 -6.36
CA GLY A 104 18.80 21.38 -5.24
C GLY A 104 17.61 21.46 -4.28
N LYS A 105 16.49 20.77 -4.56
CA LYS A 105 15.34 20.67 -3.65
C LYS A 105 15.60 19.64 -2.55
N ARG A 106 15.03 19.87 -1.37
CA ARG A 106 15.13 18.98 -0.20
C ARG A 106 13.77 18.43 0.17
N LEU A 107 13.63 17.11 0.07
CA LEU A 107 12.44 16.37 0.49
C LEU A 107 12.71 15.67 1.82
N ALA A 108 11.89 15.96 2.83
CA ALA A 108 11.76 15.12 4.01
C ALA A 108 10.64 14.10 3.78
N VAL A 109 10.90 12.81 4.00
CA VAL A 109 9.88 11.75 3.93
C VAL A 109 9.62 11.26 5.35
N VAL A 110 8.41 11.50 5.87
CA VAL A 110 8.00 11.08 7.21
C VAL A 110 7.33 9.72 7.12
N GLY A 111 8.06 8.67 7.47
CA GLY A 111 7.66 7.26 7.39
C GLY A 111 8.44 6.47 6.34
N GLY A 112 9.12 5.40 6.78
CA GLY A 112 9.94 4.49 5.98
C GLY A 112 9.18 3.25 5.49
N GLY A 113 7.91 3.41 5.11
CA GLY A 113 7.11 2.36 4.44
C GLY A 113 7.42 2.25 2.94
N TYR A 114 6.83 1.28 2.24
CA TYR A 114 7.07 1.07 0.80
C TYR A 114 6.84 2.33 -0.04
N VAL A 115 5.71 3.03 0.14
CA VAL A 115 5.42 4.26 -0.61
C VAL A 115 6.45 5.37 -0.32
N GLY A 116 6.90 5.49 0.94
CA GLY A 116 7.93 6.45 1.32
C GLY A 116 9.26 6.15 0.66
N LEU A 117 9.69 4.89 0.65
CA LEU A 117 10.91 4.46 -0.03
C LEU A 117 10.81 4.62 -1.56
N GLU A 118 9.67 4.27 -2.17
CA GLU A 118 9.46 4.47 -3.61
C GLU A 118 9.53 5.96 -4.00
N ALA A 119 8.87 6.82 -3.23
CA ALA A 119 8.93 8.26 -3.44
C ALA A 119 10.35 8.82 -3.24
N ALA A 120 11.09 8.33 -2.24
CA ALA A 120 12.48 8.67 -2.03
C ALA A 120 13.36 8.28 -3.23
N ALA A 121 13.17 7.06 -3.77
CA ALA A 121 13.89 6.62 -4.97
C ALA A 121 13.61 7.51 -6.18
N SER A 122 12.34 7.82 -6.43
CA SER A 122 11.93 8.73 -7.52
C SER A 122 12.48 10.15 -7.32
N ALA A 123 12.42 10.70 -6.10
CA ALA A 123 12.97 12.01 -5.78
C ALA A 123 14.48 12.10 -5.98
N ARG A 124 15.23 11.05 -5.62
CA ARG A 124 16.68 10.95 -5.90
C ARG A 124 16.96 10.89 -7.39
N ALA A 125 16.19 10.13 -8.17
CA ALA A 125 16.32 10.08 -9.63
C ALA A 125 16.09 11.45 -10.29
N LEU A 126 15.22 12.28 -9.70
CA LEU A 126 14.95 13.66 -10.14
C LEU A 126 15.95 14.70 -9.59
N GLY A 127 16.98 14.27 -8.84
CA GLY A 127 18.05 15.15 -8.33
C GLY A 127 17.76 15.84 -6.99
N SER A 128 16.69 15.48 -6.29
CA SER A 128 16.38 16.04 -4.96
C SER A 128 17.28 15.45 -3.88
N HIS A 129 17.64 16.23 -2.87
CA HIS A 129 18.16 15.71 -1.60
C HIS A 129 17.01 15.08 -0.81
N VAL A 130 17.21 13.88 -0.27
CA VAL A 130 16.15 13.15 0.44
C VAL A 130 16.62 12.74 1.82
N MET A 131 15.81 13.03 2.82
CA MET A 131 15.95 12.50 4.17
C MET A 131 14.68 11.72 4.56
N ILE A 132 14.83 10.46 4.93
CA ILE A 132 13.75 9.66 5.49
C ILE A 132 13.82 9.75 7.01
N ILE A 133 12.70 10.11 7.62
CA ILE A 133 12.51 10.19 9.06
C ILE A 133 11.57 9.05 9.44
N GLU A 134 12.08 8.09 10.21
CA GLU A 134 11.34 6.90 10.65
C GLU A 134 11.36 6.83 12.17
N ARG A 135 10.17 6.62 12.74
CA ARG A 135 9.98 6.52 14.19
C ARG A 135 10.54 5.21 14.73
N GLU A 136 10.47 4.15 13.94
CA GLU A 136 10.96 2.82 14.28
C GLU A 136 12.49 2.71 14.09
N PRO A 137 13.17 1.71 14.69
CA PRO A 137 14.63 1.57 14.58
C PRO A 137 15.13 1.15 13.20
N ARG A 138 14.21 0.76 12.30
CA ARG A 138 14.50 0.33 10.92
C ARG A 138 13.33 0.71 10.01
N VAL A 139 13.62 0.91 8.72
CA VAL A 139 12.58 1.04 7.70
C VAL A 139 11.76 -0.24 7.61
N LEU A 140 10.54 -0.15 7.07
CA LEU A 140 9.64 -1.30 6.86
C LEU A 140 9.33 -2.13 8.13
N ALA A 141 9.57 -1.58 9.33
CA ALA A 141 9.51 -2.30 10.61
C ALA A 141 8.24 -3.14 10.82
N ARG A 142 7.09 -2.64 10.35
CA ARG A 142 5.77 -3.26 10.55
C ARG A 142 5.38 -4.27 9.48
N VAL A 143 6.10 -4.31 8.36
CA VAL A 143 5.65 -4.99 7.14
C VAL A 143 6.71 -5.91 6.54
N ALA A 144 7.96 -5.84 7.01
CA ALA A 144 9.05 -6.64 6.50
C ALA A 144 9.97 -7.21 7.59
N CYS A 145 10.73 -8.24 7.24
CA CYS A 145 11.82 -8.75 8.08
C CYS A 145 12.99 -7.77 8.23
N GLU A 146 13.85 -8.02 9.21
CA GLU A 146 15.04 -7.22 9.45
C GLU A 146 16.04 -7.28 8.30
N THR A 147 16.29 -8.47 7.73
CA THR A 147 17.16 -8.64 6.55
C THR A 147 16.74 -7.73 5.39
N LEU A 148 15.43 -7.71 5.08
CA LEU A 148 14.90 -6.87 4.02
C LEU A 148 15.00 -5.38 4.35
N SER A 149 14.78 -5.03 5.62
CA SER A 149 14.89 -3.64 6.10
C SER A 149 16.31 -3.11 5.97
N ASN A 150 17.30 -3.87 6.45
CA ASN A 150 18.72 -3.52 6.38
C ASN A 150 19.16 -3.40 4.91
N PHE A 151 18.77 -4.37 4.07
CA PHE A 151 19.05 -4.33 2.64
C PHE A 151 18.52 -3.05 1.99
N PHE A 152 17.23 -2.72 2.14
CA PHE A 152 16.68 -1.51 1.52
C PHE A 152 17.30 -0.23 2.08
N GLN A 153 17.53 -0.16 3.38
CA GLN A 153 18.17 1.00 3.99
C GLN A 153 19.56 1.25 3.40
N ASP A 154 20.42 0.23 3.33
CA ASP A 154 21.77 0.34 2.79
C ASP A 154 21.74 0.67 1.30
N TYR A 155 20.81 0.06 0.55
CA TYR A 155 20.66 0.28 -0.88
C TYR A 155 20.23 1.71 -1.24
N HIS A 156 19.33 2.30 -0.45
CA HIS A 156 18.93 3.70 -0.54
C HIS A 156 20.04 4.65 -0.08
N ARG A 157 20.74 4.31 1.00
CA ARG A 157 21.87 5.10 1.53
C ARG A 157 23.00 5.20 0.50
N ALA A 158 23.33 4.10 -0.18
CA ALA A 158 24.30 4.07 -1.26
C ALA A 158 23.92 4.99 -2.46
N ARG A 159 22.64 5.37 -2.57
CA ARG A 159 22.10 6.28 -3.61
C ARG A 159 21.85 7.70 -3.08
N GLY A 160 22.40 8.01 -1.91
CA GLY A 160 22.41 9.35 -1.32
C GLY A 160 21.12 9.73 -0.60
N VAL A 161 20.29 8.76 -0.20
CA VAL A 161 19.22 8.99 0.76
C VAL A 161 19.81 9.01 2.17
N ALA A 162 19.50 10.04 2.95
CA ALA A 162 19.84 10.12 4.36
C ALA A 162 18.70 9.58 5.23
N PHE A 163 19.01 9.14 6.45
CA PHE A 163 18.06 8.51 7.36
C PHE A 163 18.20 9.07 8.77
N GLU A 164 17.07 9.42 9.39
CA GLU A 164 16.89 9.66 10.81
C GLU A 164 15.94 8.59 11.34
N LEU A 165 16.50 7.53 11.94
CA LEU A 165 15.75 6.42 12.53
C LEU A 165 15.55 6.66 14.03
N ASN A 166 14.60 5.96 14.65
CA ASN A 166 14.18 6.23 16.04
C ASN A 166 13.77 7.70 16.25
N ALA A 167 13.28 8.36 15.20
CA ALA A 167 13.02 9.79 15.17
C ALA A 167 11.52 10.06 15.10
N GLY A 168 10.96 10.58 16.19
CA GLY A 168 9.60 11.11 16.20
C GLY A 168 9.55 12.51 15.60
N VAL A 169 8.51 12.81 14.82
CA VAL A 169 8.22 14.16 14.33
C VAL A 169 7.22 14.84 15.27
N GLU A 170 7.55 16.04 15.72
CA GLU A 170 6.73 16.81 16.67
C GLU A 170 6.01 17.99 16.00
N ALA A 171 6.61 18.61 14.98
CA ALA A 171 5.98 19.68 14.22
C ALA A 171 6.61 19.88 12.84
N PHE A 172 5.90 20.58 11.97
CA PHE A 172 6.45 21.19 10.76
C PHE A 172 6.70 22.68 11.03
N GLU A 173 7.89 23.16 10.69
CA GLU A 173 8.27 24.56 10.80
C GLU A 173 8.04 25.27 9.47
N GLY A 174 7.53 26.49 9.53
CA GLY A 174 7.24 27.30 8.34
C GLY A 174 7.83 28.70 8.43
N GLY A 175 8.20 29.24 7.27
CA GLY A 175 8.59 30.64 7.09
C GLY A 175 7.50 31.44 6.36
N PRO A 176 7.51 32.78 6.48
CA PRO A 176 6.58 33.63 5.74
C PRO A 176 6.78 33.48 4.23
N LEU A 177 5.68 33.39 3.48
CA LEU A 177 5.68 33.40 2.02
C LEU A 177 4.63 34.41 1.55
N GLY A 178 5.00 35.69 1.54
CA GLY A 178 4.06 36.79 1.30
C GLY A 178 2.87 36.77 2.27
N ASP A 179 1.68 37.09 1.76
CA ASP A 179 0.45 37.41 2.50
C ASP A 179 -0.41 36.18 2.89
N ARG A 180 0.08 34.96 2.69
CA ARG A 180 -0.68 33.70 2.88
C ARG A 180 0.05 32.73 3.82
N ARG A 181 -0.67 31.68 4.26
CA ARG A 181 -0.17 30.58 5.13
C ARG A 181 1.27 30.24 4.75
N GLY A 182 2.16 30.18 5.74
CA GLY A 182 3.58 29.93 5.53
C GLY A 182 3.85 28.64 4.77
N HIS A 183 5.04 28.53 4.21
CA HIS A 183 5.53 27.32 3.53
C HIS A 183 6.52 26.60 4.42
N ILE A 184 6.55 25.28 4.35
CA ILE A 184 7.46 24.46 5.14
C ILE A 184 8.93 24.82 4.89
N THR A 185 9.69 24.99 5.96
CA THR A 185 11.14 25.20 5.93
C THR A 185 11.89 24.09 6.65
N GLY A 186 11.19 23.25 7.44
CA GLY A 186 11.79 22.11 8.11
C GLY A 186 10.80 21.23 8.87
N VAL A 187 11.30 20.08 9.29
CA VAL A 187 10.61 19.11 10.14
C VAL A 187 11.30 19.09 11.50
N ARG A 188 10.59 19.47 12.56
CA ARG A 188 11.09 19.43 13.94
C ARG A 188 10.88 18.04 14.53
N LEU A 189 11.97 17.45 14.99
CA LEU A 189 12.01 16.16 15.66
C LEU A 189 11.71 16.32 17.15
N ALA A 190 11.31 15.24 17.81
CA ALA A 190 10.99 15.20 19.24
C ALA A 190 12.20 15.48 20.16
N ASP A 191 13.43 15.41 19.64
CA ASP A 191 14.64 15.78 20.37
C ASP A 191 15.03 17.26 20.18
N GLY A 192 14.19 18.05 19.50
CA GLY A 192 14.37 19.46 19.23
C GLY A 192 15.21 19.78 17.98
N ARG A 193 15.84 18.79 17.34
CA ARG A 193 16.55 19.03 16.06
C ARG A 193 15.56 19.36 14.95
N VAL A 194 16.01 20.14 13.98
CA VAL A 194 15.22 20.50 12.79
C VAL A 194 15.90 19.96 11.54
N VAL A 195 15.19 19.13 10.80
CA VAL A 195 15.58 18.67 9.47
C VAL A 195 15.06 19.68 8.46
N ALA A 196 15.95 20.51 7.92
CA ALA A 196 15.56 21.53 6.96
C ALA A 196 15.13 20.93 5.61
N CYS A 197 13.99 21.35 5.09
CA CYS A 197 13.43 20.85 3.83
C CYS A 197 12.60 21.93 3.11
N ASP A 198 12.31 21.68 1.83
CA ASP A 198 11.45 22.54 1.00
C ASP A 198 10.07 21.90 0.78
N ALA A 199 9.94 20.61 1.06
CA ALA A 199 8.70 19.86 1.13
C ALA A 199 8.84 18.69 2.11
N ALA A 200 7.71 18.25 2.68
CA ALA A 200 7.61 17.03 3.45
C ALA A 200 6.54 16.11 2.86
N LEU A 201 6.88 14.84 2.60
CA LEU A 201 5.92 13.80 2.26
C LEU A 201 5.57 13.01 3.52
N VAL A 202 4.31 13.07 3.94
CA VAL A 202 3.78 12.30 5.07
C VAL A 202 3.26 10.94 4.59
N GLY A 203 3.99 9.88 4.96
CA GLY A 203 3.76 8.50 4.56
C GLY A 203 3.58 7.55 5.74
N VAL A 204 2.80 7.94 6.75
CA VAL A 204 2.68 7.21 8.04
C VAL A 204 1.58 6.13 8.06
N GLY A 205 1.15 5.69 6.88
CA GLY A 205 0.14 4.65 6.67
C GLY A 205 -1.18 5.17 6.12
N ALA A 206 -2.17 4.29 6.03
CA ALA A 206 -3.50 4.60 5.53
C ALA A 206 -4.57 4.49 6.61
N HIS A 207 -5.73 5.09 6.34
CA HIS A 207 -6.94 5.00 7.14
C HIS A 207 -8.11 4.57 6.23
N PRO A 208 -8.79 3.44 6.51
CA PRO A 208 -9.89 2.97 5.67
C PRO A 208 -11.09 3.94 5.75
N ASN A 209 -11.72 4.22 4.61
CA ASN A 209 -12.86 5.14 4.52
C ASN A 209 -14.17 4.42 4.86
N VAL A 210 -14.37 4.17 6.15
CA VAL A 210 -15.46 3.35 6.70
C VAL A 210 -16.72 4.15 7.06
N GLU A 211 -16.66 5.47 6.98
CA GLU A 211 -17.67 6.38 7.56
C GLU A 211 -19.09 6.08 7.05
N LEU A 212 -19.25 5.91 5.73
CA LEU A 212 -20.55 5.56 5.13
C LEU A 212 -21.13 4.26 5.71
N ALA A 213 -20.29 3.26 5.95
CA ALA A 213 -20.71 1.97 6.48
C ALA A 213 -21.09 2.07 7.96
N GLN A 214 -20.29 2.79 8.74
CA GLN A 214 -20.56 3.03 10.16
C GLN A 214 -21.87 3.80 10.36
N ASP A 215 -22.08 4.86 9.61
CA ASP A 215 -23.31 5.68 9.68
C ASP A 215 -24.56 4.88 9.27
N ALA A 216 -24.40 3.91 8.37
CA ALA A 216 -25.46 2.97 7.99
C ALA A 216 -25.62 1.76 8.92
N GLY A 217 -24.87 1.71 10.04
CA GLY A 217 -24.94 0.65 11.04
C GLY A 217 -24.40 -0.71 10.54
N LEU A 218 -23.42 -0.71 9.64
CA LEU A 218 -22.67 -1.91 9.26
C LEU A 218 -21.49 -2.14 10.20
N GLU A 219 -21.13 -3.41 10.41
CA GLU A 219 -20.02 -3.78 11.27
C GLU A 219 -18.67 -3.29 10.70
N CYS A 220 -17.92 -2.55 11.53
CA CYS A 220 -16.62 -2.02 11.16
C CYS A 220 -15.60 -2.23 12.30
N THR A 221 -14.50 -2.91 12.01
CA THR A 221 -13.40 -3.17 12.95
C THR A 221 -12.10 -2.84 12.24
N GLY A 222 -11.58 -1.62 12.32
CA GLY A 222 -10.37 -1.24 11.56
C GLY A 222 -10.50 -1.39 10.02
N GLY A 223 -11.73 -1.43 9.52
CA GLY A 223 -12.17 -1.70 8.14
C GLY A 223 -13.63 -2.20 8.17
N ILE A 224 -14.34 -2.18 7.04
CA ILE A 224 -15.70 -2.75 6.92
C ILE A 224 -15.58 -4.27 6.98
N VAL A 225 -16.25 -4.91 7.93
CA VAL A 225 -16.20 -6.37 8.08
C VAL A 225 -16.98 -7.03 6.94
N VAL A 226 -16.35 -7.99 6.27
CA VAL A 226 -16.96 -8.75 5.18
C VAL A 226 -16.72 -10.25 5.31
N ASP A 227 -17.59 -11.04 4.69
CA ASP A 227 -17.42 -12.49 4.56
C ASP A 227 -16.48 -12.86 3.37
N LEU A 228 -16.38 -14.17 3.08
CA LEU A 228 -15.55 -14.70 1.98
C LEU A 228 -16.05 -14.32 0.58
N GLU A 229 -17.33 -13.95 0.46
CA GLU A 229 -17.98 -13.49 -0.76
C GLU A 229 -18.00 -11.96 -0.86
N SER A 230 -17.29 -11.27 0.06
CA SER A 230 -17.23 -9.81 0.19
C SER A 230 -18.56 -9.14 0.59
N ARG A 231 -19.52 -9.89 1.15
CA ARG A 231 -20.77 -9.33 1.70
C ARG A 231 -20.51 -8.74 3.08
N THR A 232 -21.18 -7.63 3.40
CA THR A 232 -21.17 -7.05 4.74
C THR A 232 -22.21 -7.73 5.63
N SER A 233 -22.46 -7.19 6.83
CA SER A 233 -23.60 -7.56 7.69
C SER A 233 -24.99 -7.36 7.04
N ASP A 234 -25.06 -6.68 5.90
CA ASP A 234 -26.27 -6.58 5.06
C ASP A 234 -26.11 -7.41 3.78
N PRO A 235 -27.02 -8.34 3.45
CA PRO A 235 -26.87 -9.24 2.31
C PRO A 235 -26.91 -8.54 0.94
N PHE A 236 -27.38 -7.29 0.87
CA PHE A 236 -27.42 -6.50 -0.37
C PHE A 236 -26.31 -5.45 -0.45
N VAL A 237 -25.45 -5.35 0.58
CA VAL A 237 -24.32 -4.42 0.61
C VAL A 237 -23.01 -5.21 0.72
N PHE A 238 -22.13 -4.96 -0.24
CA PHE A 238 -20.79 -5.54 -0.32
C PHE A 238 -19.75 -4.47 -0.03
N ALA A 239 -18.54 -4.86 0.34
CA ALA A 239 -17.39 -3.95 0.39
C ALA A 239 -16.15 -4.64 -0.17
N ILE A 240 -15.29 -3.91 -0.88
CA ILE A 240 -14.09 -4.47 -1.55
C ILE A 240 -12.87 -3.55 -1.44
N GLY A 241 -11.66 -4.15 -1.47
CA GLY A 241 -10.38 -3.45 -1.49
C GLY A 241 -9.91 -2.97 -0.11
N ASP A 242 -9.09 -1.91 -0.10
CA ASP A 242 -8.38 -1.39 1.09
C ASP A 242 -9.27 -1.07 2.30
N VAL A 243 -10.57 -0.87 2.09
CA VAL A 243 -11.54 -0.54 3.14
C VAL A 243 -11.95 -1.77 3.97
N THR A 244 -11.74 -2.98 3.46
CA THR A 244 -12.33 -4.20 4.03
C THR A 244 -11.47 -4.83 5.12
N HIS A 245 -12.12 -5.29 6.18
CA HIS A 245 -11.56 -6.28 7.10
C HIS A 245 -12.16 -7.64 6.72
N ARG A 246 -11.33 -8.54 6.20
CA ARG A 246 -11.79 -9.78 5.56
C ARG A 246 -11.18 -11.03 6.21
N PRO A 247 -11.86 -12.19 6.10
CA PRO A 247 -11.27 -13.46 6.47
C PRO A 247 -10.11 -13.81 5.52
N LEU A 248 -9.07 -14.41 6.10
CA LEU A 248 -7.97 -15.06 5.42
C LEU A 248 -8.01 -16.55 5.79
N PRO A 249 -8.73 -17.41 5.02
CA PRO A 249 -8.94 -18.81 5.37
C PRO A 249 -7.65 -19.58 5.62
N LEU A 250 -6.59 -19.27 4.85
CA LEU A 250 -5.31 -19.89 5.05
C LEU A 250 -4.80 -19.62 6.47
N TYR A 251 -4.96 -18.42 7.03
CA TYR A 251 -4.38 -18.06 8.32
C TYR A 251 -5.35 -18.18 9.50
N ASP A 252 -6.61 -18.58 9.25
CA ASP A 252 -7.69 -18.63 10.24
C ASP A 252 -7.84 -17.32 11.04
N ARG A 253 -7.79 -16.19 10.32
CA ARG A 253 -7.79 -14.83 10.90
C ARG A 253 -8.57 -13.86 10.04
N GLN A 254 -8.99 -12.79 10.68
CA GLN A 254 -9.50 -11.58 10.04
C GLN A 254 -8.32 -10.61 9.85
N PHE A 255 -8.22 -9.99 8.67
CA PHE A 255 -7.18 -9.00 8.39
C PHE A 255 -7.60 -7.99 7.31
N ARG A 256 -6.93 -6.84 7.28
CA ARG A 256 -7.12 -5.82 6.24
C ARG A 256 -5.88 -5.71 5.36
N LEU A 257 -6.08 -5.87 4.05
CA LEU A 257 -5.02 -5.86 3.05
C LEU A 257 -5.12 -4.61 2.16
N GLU A 258 -3.98 -3.97 1.90
CA GLU A 258 -3.87 -2.75 1.09
C GLU A 258 -3.06 -3.03 -0.18
N SER A 259 -3.57 -3.93 -1.04
CA SER A 259 -2.87 -4.34 -2.26
C SER A 259 -3.79 -4.45 -3.47
N VAL A 260 -3.22 -4.23 -4.66
CA VAL A 260 -3.94 -4.40 -5.93
C VAL A 260 -4.48 -5.83 -6.09
N PRO A 261 -3.72 -6.90 -5.81
CA PRO A 261 -4.26 -8.26 -5.92
C PRO A 261 -5.44 -8.51 -4.98
N ASN A 262 -5.41 -7.98 -3.74
CA ASN A 262 -6.55 -8.07 -2.82
C ASN A 262 -7.80 -7.41 -3.41
N ALA A 263 -7.67 -6.19 -3.94
CA ALA A 263 -8.79 -5.48 -4.54
C ALA A 263 -9.37 -6.23 -5.75
N LEU A 264 -8.51 -6.83 -6.59
CA LEU A 264 -8.93 -7.61 -7.75
C LEU A 264 -9.61 -8.93 -7.35
N GLU A 265 -9.12 -9.62 -6.32
CA GLU A 265 -9.73 -10.84 -5.80
C GLU A 265 -11.15 -10.56 -5.27
N GLN A 266 -11.29 -9.56 -4.39
CA GLN A 266 -12.58 -9.20 -3.80
C GLN A 266 -13.57 -8.68 -4.85
N ALA A 267 -13.10 -7.93 -5.85
CA ALA A 267 -13.97 -7.51 -6.96
C ALA A 267 -14.57 -8.72 -7.71
N LYS A 268 -13.79 -9.78 -7.94
CA LYS A 268 -14.28 -11.01 -8.57
C LYS A 268 -15.23 -11.78 -7.66
N GLN A 269 -14.96 -11.84 -6.35
CA GLN A 269 -15.82 -12.50 -5.36
C GLN A 269 -17.19 -11.83 -5.27
N ALA A 270 -17.22 -10.49 -5.10
CA ALA A 270 -18.47 -9.73 -5.07
C ALA A 270 -19.27 -9.89 -6.38
N ALA A 271 -18.60 -9.81 -7.53
CA ALA A 271 -19.26 -10.00 -8.83
C ALA A 271 -19.84 -11.41 -8.98
N ALA A 272 -19.13 -12.46 -8.56
CA ALA A 272 -19.62 -13.84 -8.59
C ALA A 272 -20.85 -14.01 -7.68
N ALA A 273 -20.79 -13.47 -6.46
CA ALA A 273 -21.88 -13.52 -5.49
C ALA A 273 -23.15 -12.82 -5.99
N ILE A 274 -23.02 -11.62 -6.57
CA ILE A 274 -24.15 -10.85 -7.13
C ILE A 274 -24.77 -11.56 -8.33
N THR A 275 -23.96 -12.22 -9.16
CA THR A 275 -24.41 -12.89 -10.39
C THR A 275 -24.78 -14.36 -10.22
N GLY A 276 -24.72 -14.89 -9.00
CA GLY A 276 -25.03 -16.29 -8.71
C GLY A 276 -24.04 -17.29 -9.31
N ARG A 277 -22.79 -16.87 -9.55
CA ARG A 277 -21.72 -17.73 -10.09
C ARG A 277 -20.91 -18.37 -8.96
N ALA A 278 -20.22 -19.45 -9.28
CA ALA A 278 -19.29 -20.09 -8.34
C ALA A 278 -18.21 -19.09 -7.89
N MET A 279 -17.93 -19.08 -6.58
CA MET A 279 -16.91 -18.22 -5.99
C MET A 279 -15.52 -18.56 -6.57
N PRO A 280 -14.75 -17.57 -7.02
CA PRO A 280 -13.38 -17.81 -7.46
C PRO A 280 -12.51 -18.29 -6.29
N PRO A 281 -11.46 -19.10 -6.56
CA PRO A 281 -10.58 -19.58 -5.51
C PRO A 281 -9.87 -18.41 -4.82
N HIS A 282 -9.66 -18.54 -3.52
CA HIS A 282 -8.89 -17.56 -2.75
C HIS A 282 -7.45 -17.50 -3.23
N GLU A 283 -6.93 -16.29 -3.37
CA GLU A 283 -5.52 -16.08 -3.69
C GLU A 283 -4.70 -15.96 -2.42
N ILE A 284 -3.44 -16.40 -2.48
CA ILE A 284 -2.47 -16.07 -1.44
C ILE A 284 -2.24 -14.56 -1.45
N PRO A 285 -2.39 -13.85 -0.31
CA PRO A 285 -2.09 -12.43 -0.23
C PRO A 285 -0.71 -12.15 -0.81
N TRP A 286 -0.62 -11.22 -1.75
CA TRP A 286 0.66 -10.85 -2.32
C TRP A 286 0.65 -9.39 -2.75
N PHE A 287 1.85 -8.81 -2.83
CA PHE A 287 2.05 -7.46 -3.35
C PHE A 287 3.48 -7.32 -3.89
N TRP A 288 3.79 -6.17 -4.46
CA TRP A 288 5.12 -5.84 -4.96
C TRP A 288 5.49 -4.40 -4.65
N SER A 289 6.79 -4.11 -4.71
CA SER A 289 7.33 -2.76 -4.69
C SER A 289 8.49 -2.66 -5.67
N ASP A 290 8.52 -1.59 -6.45
CA ASP A 290 9.59 -1.30 -7.41
C ASP A 290 10.35 -0.06 -6.95
N GLN A 291 11.64 -0.22 -6.68
CA GLN A 291 12.51 0.84 -6.16
C GLN A 291 13.85 0.76 -6.87
N TYR A 292 14.20 1.77 -7.66
CA TYR A 292 15.37 1.69 -8.55
C TYR A 292 15.27 0.48 -9.51
N ASP A 293 16.33 -0.33 -9.61
CA ASP A 293 16.39 -1.61 -10.33
C ASP A 293 15.89 -2.81 -9.50
N LEU A 294 15.39 -2.60 -8.28
CA LEU A 294 14.90 -3.65 -7.41
C LEU A 294 13.43 -3.97 -7.67
N LYS A 295 13.15 -5.25 -7.94
CA LYS A 295 11.80 -5.83 -7.94
C LYS A 295 11.61 -6.64 -6.68
N LEU A 296 10.88 -6.07 -5.71
CA LEU A 296 10.43 -6.80 -4.53
C LEU A 296 9.06 -7.41 -4.80
N GLN A 297 8.92 -8.71 -4.56
CA GLN A 297 7.64 -9.40 -4.56
C GLN A 297 7.48 -10.17 -3.25
N ILE A 298 6.31 -10.04 -2.62
CA ILE A 298 6.02 -10.69 -1.35
C ILE A 298 4.75 -11.50 -1.49
N ALA A 299 4.76 -12.74 -1.00
CA ALA A 299 3.58 -13.59 -0.91
C ALA A 299 3.42 -14.13 0.51
N GLY A 300 2.17 -14.24 0.96
CA GLY A 300 1.79 -14.66 2.29
C GLY A 300 1.98 -13.57 3.36
N LEU A 301 1.68 -13.96 4.59
CA LEU A 301 1.84 -13.15 5.79
C LEU A 301 2.62 -13.99 6.80
N PRO A 302 3.65 -13.43 7.47
CA PRO A 302 4.52 -14.19 8.38
C PRO A 302 3.86 -14.43 9.75
N PHE A 303 2.55 -14.62 9.79
CA PHE A 303 1.84 -14.91 11.04
C PHE A 303 2.34 -16.22 11.62
N ASP A 304 2.62 -16.18 12.93
CA ASP A 304 3.12 -17.32 13.71
C ASP A 304 4.43 -17.91 13.17
N ALA A 305 5.16 -17.20 12.30
CA ALA A 305 6.46 -17.64 11.84
C ALA A 305 7.46 -17.62 13.01
N ASP A 306 8.17 -18.72 13.21
CA ASP A 306 9.19 -18.92 14.23
C ASP A 306 10.61 -18.95 13.65
N THR A 307 10.72 -19.14 12.33
CA THR A 307 11.99 -19.33 11.63
C THR A 307 12.05 -18.45 10.38
N GLN A 308 13.21 -17.83 10.14
CA GLN A 308 13.51 -17.11 8.91
C GLN A 308 14.71 -17.73 8.22
N ILE A 309 14.59 -18.01 6.91
CA ILE A 309 15.66 -18.57 6.08
C ILE A 309 15.95 -17.60 4.94
N VAL A 310 17.17 -17.09 4.91
CA VAL A 310 17.69 -16.32 3.78
C VAL A 310 18.25 -17.28 2.74
N ARG A 311 17.82 -17.12 1.49
CA ARG A 311 18.23 -17.92 0.34
C ARG A 311 18.71 -17.00 -0.77
N GLY A 312 19.96 -17.17 -1.22
CA GLY A 312 20.56 -16.36 -2.28
C GLY A 312 21.56 -15.32 -1.75
N ASP A 313 21.82 -14.29 -2.55
CA ASP A 313 22.84 -13.28 -2.26
C ASP A 313 22.18 -11.92 -1.98
N VAL A 314 22.23 -11.51 -0.71
CA VAL A 314 21.71 -10.22 -0.24
C VAL A 314 22.54 -9.07 -0.81
N SER A 315 23.87 -9.23 -0.86
CA SER A 315 24.79 -8.18 -1.35
C SER A 315 24.62 -7.93 -2.85
N GLY A 316 24.38 -8.99 -3.62
CA GLY A 316 24.07 -8.94 -5.05
C GLY A 316 22.61 -8.61 -5.38
N ALA A 317 21.79 -8.24 -4.40
CA ALA A 317 20.37 -7.89 -4.57
C ALA A 317 19.56 -8.97 -5.30
N LYS A 318 19.86 -10.25 -5.03
CA LYS A 318 19.18 -11.40 -5.62
C LYS A 318 18.99 -12.49 -4.56
N PHE A 319 17.95 -12.35 -3.76
CA PHE A 319 17.69 -13.22 -2.62
C PHE A 319 16.20 -13.31 -2.30
N ALA A 320 15.84 -14.29 -1.48
CA ALA A 320 14.55 -14.38 -0.84
C ALA A 320 14.70 -14.67 0.66
N VAL A 321 13.75 -14.19 1.45
CA VAL A 321 13.60 -14.53 2.86
C VAL A 321 12.31 -15.32 3.02
N PHE A 322 12.42 -16.58 3.41
CA PHE A 322 11.29 -17.43 3.72
C PHE A 322 11.00 -17.36 5.20
N HIS A 323 9.73 -17.16 5.55
CA HIS A 323 9.22 -17.15 6.92
C HIS A 323 8.45 -18.44 7.14
N LEU A 324 8.85 -19.24 8.12
CA LEU A 324 8.30 -20.57 8.37
C LEU A 324 7.73 -20.67 9.79
N LYS A 325 6.73 -21.55 9.93
CA LYS A 325 6.27 -22.10 11.21
C LYS A 325 6.56 -23.59 11.18
N GLY A 326 7.59 -24.03 11.90
CA GLY A 326 8.16 -25.36 11.69
C GLY A 326 8.67 -25.55 10.24
N ASP A 327 8.09 -26.50 9.52
CA ASP A 327 8.44 -26.82 8.12
C ASP A 327 7.48 -26.22 7.09
N LEU A 328 6.51 -25.39 7.52
CA LEU A 328 5.53 -24.77 6.64
C LEU A 328 5.88 -23.31 6.36
N VAL A 329 6.07 -22.97 5.08
CA VAL A 329 6.24 -21.59 4.63
C VAL A 329 4.95 -20.79 4.86
N GLN A 330 5.05 -19.71 5.66
CA GLN A 330 3.97 -18.75 5.93
C GLN A 330 4.03 -17.56 4.97
N ALA A 331 5.23 -17.09 4.66
CA ALA A 331 5.47 -15.99 3.73
C ALA A 331 6.83 -16.12 3.03
N VAL A 332 6.98 -15.43 1.90
CA VAL A 332 8.25 -15.23 1.19
C VAL A 332 8.37 -13.77 0.79
N GLU A 333 9.53 -13.19 1.04
CA GLU A 333 9.93 -11.88 0.56
C GLU A 333 11.09 -12.03 -0.42
N ALA A 334 10.88 -11.71 -1.71
CA ALA A 334 11.84 -11.98 -2.78
C ALA A 334 12.29 -10.70 -3.49
N VAL A 335 13.59 -10.43 -3.50
CA VAL A 335 14.22 -9.33 -4.23
C VAL A 335 14.92 -9.88 -5.45
N ASN A 336 14.45 -9.51 -6.65
CA ASN A 336 14.95 -9.98 -7.94
C ASN A 336 15.06 -11.52 -8.06
N ALA A 337 14.22 -12.25 -7.31
CA ALA A 337 14.23 -13.71 -7.21
C ALA A 337 12.86 -14.31 -7.62
N PRO A 338 12.48 -14.22 -8.91
CA PRO A 338 11.17 -14.69 -9.36
C PRO A 338 10.90 -16.20 -9.14
N PRO A 339 11.88 -17.12 -9.29
CA PRO A 339 11.64 -18.54 -8.99
C PRO A 339 11.26 -18.77 -7.51
N GLU A 340 11.95 -18.12 -6.59
CA GLU A 340 11.69 -18.18 -5.14
C GLU A 340 10.31 -17.61 -4.79
N PHE A 341 9.93 -16.47 -5.38
CA PHE A 341 8.58 -15.90 -5.19
C PHE A 341 7.49 -16.87 -5.67
N MET A 342 7.61 -17.38 -6.91
CA MET A 342 6.58 -18.22 -7.50
C MET A 342 6.46 -19.56 -6.77
N ALA A 343 7.58 -20.20 -6.44
CA ALA A 343 7.58 -21.44 -5.67
C ALA A 343 7.10 -21.23 -4.25
N GLY A 344 7.55 -20.17 -3.55
CA GLY A 344 7.08 -19.83 -2.22
C GLY A 344 5.58 -19.59 -2.17
N LYS A 345 5.00 -18.86 -3.14
CA LYS A 345 3.54 -18.68 -3.26
C LYS A 345 2.81 -20.02 -3.40
N GLN A 346 3.37 -20.99 -4.14
CA GLN A 346 2.80 -22.34 -4.29
C GLN A 346 2.93 -23.17 -3.01
N LEU A 347 4.08 -23.13 -2.33
CA LEU A 347 4.31 -23.82 -1.07
C LEU A 347 3.32 -23.34 0.01
N ILE A 348 3.10 -22.03 0.10
CA ILE A 348 2.11 -21.41 0.99
C ILE A 348 0.69 -21.92 0.65
N ALA A 349 0.31 -21.87 -0.63
CA ALA A 349 -1.02 -22.28 -1.08
C ALA A 349 -1.32 -23.75 -0.81
N LYS A 350 -0.34 -24.64 -1.00
CA LYS A 350 -0.50 -26.09 -0.83
C LYS A 350 -0.22 -26.58 0.58
N ARG A 351 0.25 -25.70 1.49
CA ARG A 351 0.72 -26.09 2.83
C ARG A 351 1.75 -27.21 2.76
N THR A 352 2.67 -27.14 1.80
CA THR A 352 3.68 -28.18 1.57
C THR A 352 4.79 -28.04 2.61
N PRO A 353 5.05 -29.08 3.45
CA PRO A 353 6.22 -29.14 4.31
C PRO A 353 7.50 -29.11 3.48
N VAL A 354 8.52 -28.37 3.94
CA VAL A 354 9.81 -28.28 3.25
C VAL A 354 10.98 -28.65 4.16
N SER A 355 12.03 -29.23 3.58
CA SER A 355 13.32 -29.35 4.27
C SER A 355 13.97 -27.98 4.37
N LEU A 356 14.23 -27.54 5.59
CA LEU A 356 14.90 -26.26 5.89
C LEU A 356 16.30 -26.20 5.27
N GLU A 357 17.04 -27.31 5.29
CA GLU A 357 18.36 -27.43 4.67
C GLU A 357 18.29 -27.24 3.16
N LYS A 358 17.35 -27.93 2.48
CA LYS A 358 17.17 -27.76 1.03
C LYS A 358 16.75 -26.33 0.69
N LEU A 359 15.86 -25.73 1.50
CA LEU A 359 15.36 -24.38 1.29
C LEU A 359 16.49 -23.34 1.39
N ALA A 360 17.36 -23.47 2.39
CA ALA A 360 18.50 -22.58 2.59
C ALA A 360 19.57 -22.71 1.48
N ASN A 361 19.73 -23.89 0.89
CA ASN A 361 20.76 -24.14 -0.12
C ASN A 361 20.36 -23.61 -1.50
N SER A 362 20.92 -22.46 -1.89
CA SER A 362 20.65 -21.81 -3.17
C SER A 362 21.07 -22.59 -4.43
N THR A 363 21.87 -23.67 -4.30
CA THR A 363 22.24 -24.53 -5.43
C THR A 363 21.16 -25.57 -5.77
N ILE A 364 20.26 -25.88 -4.82
CA ILE A 364 19.14 -26.79 -5.03
C ILE A 364 17.99 -26.04 -5.68
N SER A 365 17.38 -26.56 -6.75
CA SER A 365 16.29 -25.85 -7.43
C SER A 365 15.04 -25.74 -6.55
N MET A 366 14.24 -24.66 -6.70
CA MET A 366 12.97 -24.53 -5.98
C MET A 366 11.97 -25.65 -6.31
N LYS A 367 12.13 -26.31 -7.47
CA LYS A 367 11.35 -27.50 -7.82
C LYS A 367 11.71 -28.69 -6.92
N GLU A 368 12.99 -28.89 -6.63
CA GLU A 368 13.47 -29.94 -5.72
C GLU A 368 13.21 -29.62 -4.26
N VAL A 369 13.09 -28.34 -3.89
CA VAL A 369 12.63 -27.91 -2.56
C VAL A 369 11.16 -28.26 -2.34
N ALA A 370 10.35 -28.16 -3.40
CA ALA A 370 8.91 -28.42 -3.36
C ALA A 370 8.53 -29.90 -3.62
N ALA A 371 9.52 -30.76 -3.85
CA ALA A 371 9.39 -32.20 -4.07
C ALA A 371 9.74 -32.96 -2.80
#